data_AF-A0A8C2BYQ4-F1
#
_entry.id   AF-A0A8C2BYQ4-F1
#
_cell.length_a   1.000
_cell.length_b   1.000
_cell.length_c   1.000
_cell.angle_alpha   90.00
_cell.angle_beta   90.00
_cell.angle_gamma   90.00
#
_symmetry.space_group_name_H-M   'P 1'
#
loop_
_entity.id
_entity.type
_entity.pdbx_description
1 polymer ?
#
loop_
_entity_poly.entity_id
_entity_poly.type
_entity_poly.pdbx_seq_one_letter_code
_entity_poly.pdbx_strand_id
1 'polypeptide(L)'
;MKQMEERYKKYLEKAKSVIRTLDPKQNQGSAPEVQALKNQLQERERMMHTLEKEYDKTKTQRDQEEKLIVSAWYNMGMALQKKAAEDRLASTGSGQSFLARQRQATSTRRVYPGHVQPTAASDVKA
;
A
#
# COMPACT_ATOMS: atom_id res chain seq x y z
N MET A 1 -79.92 -4.60 45.45
CA MET A 1 -78.66 -4.81 46.20
C MET A 1 -77.80 -5.91 45.57
N LYS A 2 -78.27 -7.17 45.50
CA LYS A 2 -77.50 -8.31 44.93
C LYS A 2 -76.88 -8.08 43.53
N GLN A 3 -77.62 -7.52 42.57
CA GLN A 3 -77.07 -7.24 41.23
C GLN A 3 -75.91 -6.23 41.21
N MET A 4 -75.92 -5.25 42.12
CA MET A 4 -74.83 -4.26 42.23
C MET A 4 -73.57 -4.90 42.82
N GLU A 5 -73.73 -5.72 43.84
CA GLU A 5 -72.64 -6.50 44.44
C GLU A 5 -72.00 -7.42 43.40
N GLU A 6 -72.80 -8.04 42.54
CA GLU A 6 -72.33 -8.96 41.49
C GLU A 6 -71.56 -8.22 40.38
N ARG A 7 -72.02 -7.03 39.98
CA ARG A 7 -71.25 -6.15 39.08
C ARG A 7 -69.93 -5.70 39.70
N TYR A 8 -69.95 -5.30 40.98
CA TYR A 8 -68.75 -4.87 41.69
C TYR A 8 -67.72 -6.00 41.79
N LYS A 9 -68.18 -7.21 42.10
CA LYS A 9 -67.34 -8.42 42.14
C LYS A 9 -66.70 -8.70 40.78
N LYS A 10 -67.46 -8.57 39.69
CA LYS A 10 -66.95 -8.71 38.31
C LYS A 10 -65.86 -7.68 37.98
N TYR A 11 -66.06 -6.42 38.33
CA TYR A 11 -65.05 -5.39 38.10
C TYR A 11 -63.79 -5.59 38.93
N LEU A 12 -63.94 -6.00 40.18
CA LEU A 12 -62.82 -6.31 41.06
C LEU A 12 -61.98 -7.48 40.52
N GLU A 13 -62.63 -8.56 40.08
CA GLU A 13 -61.94 -9.70 39.48
C GLU A 13 -61.26 -9.33 38.14
N LYS A 14 -61.91 -8.46 37.34
CA LYS A 14 -61.30 -7.94 36.11
C LYS A 14 -60.07 -7.09 36.41
N ALA A 15 -60.13 -6.20 37.39
CA ALA A 15 -58.99 -5.38 37.81
C ALA A 15 -57.83 -6.26 38.33
N LYS A 16 -58.13 -7.27 39.17
CA LYS A 16 -57.14 -8.25 39.63
C LYS A 16 -56.48 -8.99 38.46
N SER A 17 -57.25 -9.41 37.46
CA SER A 17 -56.71 -10.08 36.27
C SER A 17 -55.79 -9.17 35.47
N VAL A 18 -56.16 -7.90 35.27
CA VAL A 18 -55.34 -6.91 34.56
C VAL A 18 -54.03 -6.65 35.30
N ILE A 19 -54.09 -6.44 36.62
CA ILE A 19 -52.90 -6.27 37.47
C ILE A 19 -51.98 -7.49 37.36
N ARG A 20 -52.55 -8.69 37.41
CA ARG A 20 -51.81 -9.96 37.30
C ARG A 20 -51.09 -10.11 35.95
N THR A 21 -51.75 -9.75 34.85
CA THR A 21 -51.15 -9.83 33.50
C THR A 21 -50.13 -8.73 33.22
N LEU A 22 -50.20 -7.60 33.95
CA LEU A 22 -49.25 -6.49 33.86
C LEU A 22 -48.04 -6.67 34.80
N ASP A 23 -48.09 -7.60 35.76
CA ASP A 23 -46.96 -7.88 36.64
C ASP A 23 -45.76 -8.38 35.80
N PRO A 24 -44.64 -7.64 35.76
CA PRO A 24 -43.45 -8.01 35.00
C PRO A 24 -42.90 -9.40 35.36
N LYS A 25 -43.18 -9.90 36.57
CA LYS A 25 -42.77 -11.23 37.03
C LYS A 25 -43.61 -12.37 36.43
N GLN A 26 -44.87 -12.09 36.06
CA GLN A 26 -45.78 -13.06 35.44
C GLN A 26 -45.78 -12.98 33.91
N ASN A 27 -45.28 -11.89 33.33
CA ASN A 27 -45.11 -11.74 31.88
C ASN A 27 -43.88 -12.52 31.35
N GLN A 28 -43.82 -13.83 31.61
CA GLN A 28 -42.73 -14.72 31.18
C GLN A 28 -42.73 -15.02 29.68
N GLY A 29 -43.81 -14.67 28.96
CA GLY A 29 -43.97 -15.01 27.54
C GLY A 29 -42.94 -14.35 26.62
N SER A 30 -42.42 -13.17 26.98
CA SER A 30 -41.43 -12.43 26.18
C SER A 30 -39.98 -12.62 26.65
N ALA A 31 -39.75 -13.25 27.80
CA ALA A 31 -38.41 -13.50 28.34
C ALA A 31 -37.47 -14.26 27.38
N PRO A 32 -37.89 -15.36 26.70
CA PRO A 32 -37.00 -16.08 25.78
C PRO A 32 -36.68 -15.25 24.52
N GLU A 33 -37.64 -14.49 24.01
CA GLU A 33 -37.43 -13.61 22.84
C GLU A 33 -36.46 -12.46 23.18
N VAL A 34 -36.64 -11.82 24.34
CA VAL A 34 -35.72 -10.77 24.83
C VAL A 34 -34.31 -11.34 25.02
N GLN A 35 -34.18 -12.56 25.54
CA GLN A 35 -32.87 -13.20 25.70
C GLN A 35 -32.22 -13.52 24.35
N ALA A 36 -33.00 -13.99 23.38
CA ALA A 36 -32.51 -14.23 22.02
C ALA A 36 -32.03 -12.93 21.35
N LEU A 37 -32.76 -11.83 21.50
CA LEU A 37 -32.37 -10.51 20.99
C LEU A 37 -31.09 -9.99 21.65
N LYS A 38 -30.93 -10.17 22.96
CA LYS A 38 -29.67 -9.83 23.66
C LYS A 38 -28.49 -10.63 23.13
N ASN A 39 -28.66 -11.93 22.91
CA ASN A 39 -27.61 -12.78 22.34
C ASN A 39 -27.25 -12.34 20.92
N GLN A 40 -28.25 -12.00 20.09
CA GLN A 40 -28.01 -11.48 18.75
C GLN A 40 -27.25 -10.16 18.77
N LEU A 41 -27.63 -9.23 19.65
CA LEU A 41 -26.95 -7.95 19.80
C LEU A 41 -25.47 -8.17 20.16
N GLN A 42 -25.22 -9.01 21.16
CA GLN A 42 -23.86 -9.32 21.61
C GLN A 42 -23.01 -9.96 20.50
N GLU A 43 -23.60 -10.85 19.70
CA GLU A 43 -22.89 -11.45 18.56
C GLU A 43 -22.57 -10.43 17.48
N ARG A 44 -23.50 -9.50 17.19
CA ARG A 44 -23.28 -8.43 16.22
C ARG A 44 -22.22 -7.44 16.69
N GLU A 45 -22.16 -7.13 17.98
CA GLU A 45 -21.09 -6.33 18.58
C GLU A 45 -19.72 -7.00 18.42
N ARG A 46 -19.62 -8.31 18.69
CA ARG A 46 -18.37 -9.07 18.47
C ARG A 46 -17.97 -9.08 17.00
N MET A 47 -18.93 -9.27 16.11
CA MET A 47 -18.70 -9.27 14.66
C MET A 47 -18.21 -7.90 14.19
N MET A 48 -18.83 -6.82 14.65
CA MET A 48 -18.44 -5.45 14.34
C MET A 48 -16.99 -5.21 14.77
N HIS A 49 -16.64 -5.55 16.00
CA HIS A 49 -15.28 -5.39 16.52
C HIS A 49 -14.25 -6.20 15.72
N THR A 50 -14.61 -7.42 15.30
CA THR A 50 -13.74 -8.26 14.46
C THR A 50 -13.53 -7.64 13.08
N LEU A 51 -14.60 -7.14 12.45
CA LEU A 51 -14.53 -6.50 11.15
C LEU A 51 -13.73 -5.21 11.17
N GLU A 52 -13.87 -4.39 12.22
CA GLU A 52 -13.06 -3.19 12.41
C GLU A 52 -11.57 -3.52 12.47
N LYS A 53 -11.20 -4.55 13.25
CA LYS A 53 -9.82 -5.01 13.37
C LYS A 53 -9.26 -5.54 12.04
N GLU A 54 -10.03 -6.36 11.33
CA GLU A 54 -9.60 -6.90 10.02
C GLU A 54 -9.52 -5.80 8.95
N TYR A 55 -10.40 -4.80 9.02
CA TYR A 55 -10.32 -3.62 8.16
C TYR A 55 -9.04 -2.82 8.39
N ASP A 56 -8.70 -2.52 9.64
CA ASP A 56 -7.47 -1.80 9.98
C ASP A 56 -6.21 -2.57 9.57
N LYS A 57 -6.23 -3.89 9.75
CA LYS A 57 -5.16 -4.77 9.26
C LYS A 57 -5.04 -4.72 7.73
N THR A 58 -6.15 -4.83 7.02
CA THR A 58 -6.18 -4.79 5.55
C THR A 58 -5.71 -3.44 5.02
N LYS A 59 -6.12 -2.35 5.68
CA LYS A 59 -5.66 -0.99 5.35
C LYS A 59 -4.14 -0.87 5.53
N THR A 60 -3.62 -1.30 6.68
CA THR A 60 -2.18 -1.27 6.95
C THR A 60 -1.39 -2.11 5.96
N GLN A 61 -1.90 -3.29 5.58
CA GLN A 61 -1.28 -4.13 4.57
C GLN A 61 -1.23 -3.43 3.20
N ARG A 62 -2.35 -2.83 2.76
CA ARG A 62 -2.39 -2.07 1.49
C ARG A 62 -1.35 -0.94 1.49
N ASP A 63 -1.25 -0.18 2.58
CA ASP A 63 -0.28 0.92 2.69
C ASP A 63 1.18 0.42 2.60
N GLN A 64 1.46 -0.79 3.10
CA GLN A 64 2.78 -1.42 2.97
C GLN A 64 3.03 -1.90 1.54
N GLU A 65 2.05 -2.54 0.91
CA GLU A 65 2.12 -3.00 -0.48
C GLU A 65 2.36 -1.82 -1.44
N GLU A 66 1.68 -0.68 -1.24
CA GLU A 66 1.90 0.53 -2.03
C GLU A 66 3.34 1.03 -1.93
N LYS A 67 3.92 1.05 -0.72
CA LYS A 67 5.33 1.44 -0.53
C LYS A 67 6.30 0.50 -1.24
N LEU A 68 6.02 -0.80 -1.21
CA LEU A 68 6.83 -1.80 -1.89
C LEU A 68 6.74 -1.65 -3.41
N ILE A 69 5.54 -1.43 -3.95
CA ILE A 69 5.32 -1.20 -5.39
C ILE A 69 6.08 0.05 -5.85
N VAL A 70 5.94 1.16 -5.14
CA VAL A 70 6.64 2.41 -5.47
C VAL A 70 8.16 2.21 -5.45
N SER A 71 8.67 1.52 -4.42
CA SER A 71 10.09 1.23 -4.28
C SER A 71 10.60 0.32 -5.40
N ALA A 72 9.87 -0.74 -5.73
CA ALA A 72 10.21 -1.65 -6.82
C ALA A 72 10.23 -0.92 -8.17
N TRP A 73 9.24 -0.06 -8.43
CA TRP A 73 9.17 0.72 -9.66
C TRP A 73 10.33 1.71 -9.79
N TYR A 74 10.65 2.45 -8.73
CA TYR A 74 11.80 3.36 -8.71
C TYR A 74 13.12 2.61 -8.96
N ASN A 75 13.33 1.50 -8.24
CA ASN A 75 14.53 0.68 -8.39
C ASN A 75 14.64 0.11 -9.81
N MET A 76 13.53 -0.34 -10.40
CA MET A 76 13.49 -0.80 -11.79
C MET A 76 13.85 0.32 -12.76
N GLY A 77 13.28 1.52 -12.59
CA GLY A 77 13.60 2.68 -13.42
C GLY A 77 15.08 3.06 -13.34
N MET A 78 15.65 3.07 -12.15
CA MET A 78 17.08 3.31 -11.93
C MET A 78 17.95 2.24 -12.58
N ALA A 79 17.58 0.96 -12.45
CA ALA A 79 18.30 -0.14 -13.07
C ALA A 79 18.30 -0.03 -14.61
N LEU A 80 17.16 0.34 -15.21
CA LEU A 80 17.05 0.56 -16.65
C LEU A 80 17.89 1.76 -17.13
N GLN A 81 17.89 2.87 -16.39
CA GLN A 81 18.73 4.02 -16.70
C GLN A 81 20.22 3.68 -16.62
N LYS A 82 20.64 2.98 -15.56
CA LYS A 82 22.01 2.50 -15.39
C LYS A 82 22.41 1.60 -16.55
N LYS A 83 21.58 0.63 -16.90
CA LYS A 83 21.81 -0.27 -18.04
C LYS A 83 21.95 0.51 -19.35
N ALA A 84 21.06 1.47 -19.64
CA ALA A 84 21.14 2.27 -20.85
C ALA A 84 22.41 3.15 -20.91
N ALA A 85 22.89 3.65 -19.77
CA ALA A 85 24.15 4.37 -19.70
C ALA A 85 25.36 3.45 -19.93
N GLU A 86 25.35 2.26 -19.34
CA GLU A 86 26.37 1.22 -19.56
C GLU A 86 26.41 0.78 -21.02
N ASP A 87 25.26 0.54 -21.65
CA ASP A 87 25.17 0.17 -23.07
C ASP A 87 25.75 1.26 -23.99
N ARG A 88 25.51 2.54 -23.70
CA ARG A 88 26.13 3.67 -24.44
C ARG A 88 27.65 3.70 -24.25
N LEU A 89 28.13 3.44 -23.04
CA LEU A 89 29.55 3.40 -22.75
C LEU A 89 30.22 2.20 -23.45
N ALA A 90 29.59 1.03 -23.44
CA ALA A 90 30.03 -0.18 -24.14
C ALA A 90 29.98 -0.01 -25.67
N SER A 91 28.95 0.64 -26.20
CA SER A 91 28.82 1.00 -27.62
C SER A 91 29.84 2.06 -28.05
N THR A 92 30.46 2.78 -27.13
CA THR A 92 31.64 3.64 -27.41
C THR A 92 32.90 2.77 -27.50
N GLY A 93 32.77 1.62 -28.20
CA GLY A 93 33.65 0.46 -28.24
C GLY A 93 34.99 0.66 -28.94
N SER A 94 35.68 1.76 -28.67
CA SER A 94 37.08 1.91 -29.05
C SER A 94 37.97 2.44 -27.93
N GLY A 95 37.44 2.69 -26.72
CA GLY A 95 38.22 3.22 -25.59
C GLY A 95 38.88 4.59 -25.86
N GLN A 96 38.58 5.21 -27.00
CA GLN A 96 39.11 6.51 -27.41
C GLN A 96 38.02 7.55 -27.22
N SER A 97 38.28 8.52 -26.34
CA SER A 97 37.40 9.68 -26.20
C SER A 97 37.27 10.43 -27.53
N PHE A 98 36.22 11.24 -27.69
CA PHE A 98 36.06 12.11 -28.87
C PHE A 98 37.34 12.89 -29.17
N LEU A 99 37.99 13.43 -28.13
CA LEU A 99 39.27 14.13 -28.22
C LEU A 99 40.41 13.22 -28.72
N ALA A 100 40.45 11.96 -28.30
CA ALA A 100 41.45 11.01 -28.78
C ALA A 100 41.23 10.63 -30.25
N ARG A 101 39.97 10.50 -30.71
CA ARG A 101 39.64 10.36 -32.13
C ARG A 101 40.04 11.59 -32.94
N GLN A 102 39.78 12.79 -32.42
CA GLN A 102 40.20 14.05 -33.05
C GLN A 102 41.72 14.13 -33.17
N ARG A 103 42.47 13.70 -32.15
CA ARG A 103 43.94 13.61 -32.19
C ARG A 103 44.43 12.66 -33.29
N GLN A 104 43.87 11.45 -33.40
CA GLN A 104 44.28 10.50 -34.44
C GLN A 104 44.02 11.06 -35.85
N ALA A 105 42.83 11.61 -36.11
CA ALA A 105 42.48 12.19 -37.41
C ALA A 105 43.37 13.39 -37.80
N THR A 106 43.81 14.17 -36.81
CA THR A 106 44.71 15.30 -37.03
C THR A 106 46.16 14.85 -37.18
N SER A 107 46.57 13.80 -36.45
CA SER A 107 47.94 13.29 -36.47
C SER A 107 48.27 12.51 -37.73
N THR A 108 47.31 11.78 -38.32
CA THR A 108 47.48 11.12 -39.63
C THR A 108 47.71 12.13 -40.75
N ARG A 109 47.18 13.36 -40.64
CA ARG A 109 47.39 14.42 -41.64
C ARG A 109 48.76 15.10 -41.54
N ARG A 110 49.52 14.90 -40.46
CA ARG A 110 50.86 15.49 -40.26
C ARG A 110 52.01 14.58 -40.66
N VAL A 111 51.77 13.33 -41.07
CA VAL A 111 52.83 12.46 -41.61
C VAL A 111 53.15 12.90 -43.04
N TYR A 112 53.88 14.00 -43.17
CA TYR A 112 54.58 14.36 -44.40
C TYR A 112 55.81 13.45 -44.54
N PRO A 113 56.02 12.78 -45.70
CA PRO A 113 57.24 12.02 -45.96
C PRO A 113 58.35 13.00 -46.34
N GLY A 114 58.97 13.60 -45.33
CA GLY A 114 60.13 14.49 -45.49
C GLY A 114 61.28 13.96 -44.66
N HIS A 115 61.93 12.90 -45.16
CA HIS A 115 63.21 12.44 -44.61
C HIS A 115 64.25 13.54 -44.85
N VAL A 116 64.67 14.24 -43.80
CA VAL A 116 65.88 15.07 -43.84
C VAL A 116 66.94 14.37 -42.98
N GLN A 117 67.95 13.84 -43.67
CA GLN A 117 69.17 13.31 -43.05
C GLN A 117 69.90 14.45 -42.30
N PRO A 118 70.49 14.19 -41.13
CA PRO A 118 71.38 15.15 -40.48
C PRO A 118 72.75 15.15 -41.19
N THR A 119 73.07 16.21 -41.92
CA THR A 119 74.44 16.42 -42.40
C THR A 119 75.27 17.06 -41.29
N ALA A 120 76.17 16.28 -40.70
CA ALA A 120 77.26 16.79 -39.89
C ALA A 120 78.19 17.62 -40.79
N ALA A 121 78.35 18.91 -40.47
CA ALA A 121 79.35 19.77 -41.08
C ALA A 121 80.47 19.99 -40.06
N SER A 122 81.60 19.35 -40.33
CA SER A 122 82.86 19.41 -39.62
C SER A 122 83.59 20.74 -39.84
N ASP A 123 84.19 21.23 -38.76
CA ASP A 123 85.19 22.30 -38.68
C ASP A 123 86.24 22.28 -39.80
N VAL A 124 86.50 23.44 -40.41
CA VAL A 124 87.83 23.78 -40.95
C VAL A 124 88.10 25.27 -40.69
N LYS A 125 89.14 25.51 -39.89
CA LYS A 125 89.87 26.78 -39.71
C LYS A 125 90.64 27.16 -40.98
N ALA A 126 90.66 28.45 -41.29
CA ALA A 126 91.86 29.23 -41.62
C ALA A 126 91.56 30.72 -41.41
#